data_AF-A0A531MFD7-F1
#
_entry.id   AF-A0A531MFD7-F1
#
_cell.length_a   1.000
_cell.length_b   1.000
_cell.length_c   1.000
_cell.angle_alpha   90.00
_cell.angle_beta   90.00
_cell.angle_gamma   90.00
#
_symmetry.space_group_name_H-M   'P 1'
#
loop_
_entity.id
_entity.type
_entity.pdbx_description
1 polymer ?
#
loop_
_entity_poly.entity_id
_entity_poly.type
_entity_poly.pdbx_seq_one_letter_code
_entity_poly.pdbx_strand_id
1 'polypeptide(L)'
;VPKEIEEAAFVDGYGAYSVFWRIALPVAARSLAGAIAFSFVLVWNEFLIALMLSSSNAKTLPIVASELSQQGMNVPWGILNASVVLLSLPPLLFLGVLSGFLNSVFRQKKS
;
A
#
# COMPACT_ATOMS: atom_id res chain seq x y z
N VAL A 1 14.03 -11.70 12.68
CA VAL A 1 14.18 -13.13 12.33
C VAL A 1 15.01 -13.74 13.44
N PRO A 2 14.66 -14.90 14.02
CA PRO A 2 15.47 -15.50 15.08
C PRO A 2 16.87 -15.81 14.53
N LYS A 3 17.89 -15.36 15.24
CA LYS A 3 19.28 -15.43 14.78
C LYS A 3 19.71 -16.89 14.58
N GLU A 4 19.14 -17.79 15.38
CA GLU A 4 19.42 -19.22 15.35
C GLU A 4 19.02 -19.87 14.02
N ILE A 5 17.96 -19.38 13.36
CA ILE A 5 17.49 -19.93 12.08
C ILE A 5 18.39 -19.46 10.92
N GLU A 6 18.93 -18.25 11.00
CA GLU A 6 19.89 -17.76 10.01
C GLU A 6 21.24 -18.47 10.18
N GLU A 7 21.72 -18.62 11.41
CA GLU A 7 22.97 -19.35 11.72
C GLU A 7 22.89 -20.82 11.29
N ALA A 8 21.76 -21.50 11.48
CA ALA A 8 21.54 -22.85 10.98
C ALA A 8 21.62 -22.93 9.44
N ALA A 9 21.04 -21.95 8.73
CA ALA A 9 21.10 -21.93 7.27
C ALA A 9 22.51 -21.70 6.73
N PHE A 10 23.36 -20.94 7.43
CA PHE A 10 24.76 -20.81 7.09
C PHE A 10 25.55 -22.11 7.32
N VAL A 11 25.24 -22.85 8.39
CA VAL A 11 25.82 -24.18 8.65
C VAL A 11 25.41 -25.19 7.58
N ASP A 12 24.19 -25.08 7.06
CA ASP A 12 23.68 -25.88 5.93
C ASP A 12 24.26 -25.47 4.55
N GLY A 13 25.19 -24.51 4.52
CA GLY A 13 25.88 -24.08 3.29
C GLY A 13 25.09 -23.11 2.41
N TYR A 14 23.97 -22.54 2.90
CA TYR A 14 23.26 -21.50 2.16
C TYR A 14 24.05 -20.17 2.18
N GLY A 15 24.20 -19.55 1.01
CA GLY A 15 24.76 -18.19 0.90
C GLY A 15 23.79 -17.11 1.41
N ALA A 16 24.32 -15.94 1.78
CA ALA A 16 23.56 -14.83 2.38
C ALA A 16 22.33 -14.39 1.56
N TYR A 17 22.44 -14.38 0.23
CA TYR A 17 21.30 -14.10 -0.66
C TYR A 17 20.17 -15.14 -0.52
N SER A 18 20.52 -16.43 -0.42
CA SER A 18 19.54 -17.50 -0.25
C SER A 18 18.86 -17.39 1.12
N VAL A 19 19.62 -17.11 2.17
CA VAL A 19 19.09 -16.88 3.52
C VAL A 19 18.12 -15.69 3.53
N PHE A 20 18.48 -14.59 2.89
CA PHE A 20 17.62 -13.41 2.80
C PHE A 20 16.27 -13.73 2.14
N TRP A 21 16.27 -14.27 0.92
CA TRP A 21 15.04 -14.48 0.15
C TRP A 21 14.19 -15.63 0.66
N ARG A 22 14.79 -16.70 1.19
CA ARG A 22 14.07 -17.91 1.61
C ARG A 22 13.68 -17.92 3.08
N ILE A 23 14.40 -17.20 3.92
CA ILE A 23 14.23 -17.27 5.38
C ILE A 23 13.85 -15.90 5.93
N ALA A 24 14.70 -14.90 5.74
CA ALA A 24 14.48 -13.61 6.38
C ALA A 24 13.26 -12.88 5.82
N LEU A 25 13.12 -12.81 4.50
CA LEU A 25 12.05 -12.08 3.82
C LEU A 25 10.67 -12.69 4.10
N PRO A 26 10.41 -14.02 4.00
CA PRO A 26 9.09 -14.58 4.28
C PRO A 26 8.67 -14.46 5.75
N VAL A 27 9.64 -14.50 6.67
CA VAL A 27 9.39 -14.29 8.10
C VAL A 27 9.06 -12.82 8.37
N ALA A 28 9.82 -11.89 7.79
CA ALA A 28 9.59 -10.45 7.91
C ALA A 28 8.37 -9.96 7.11
N ALA A 29 7.94 -10.67 6.07
CA ALA A 29 6.83 -10.28 5.20
C ALA A 29 5.53 -10.00 5.98
N ARG A 30 5.30 -10.71 7.09
CA ARG A 30 4.13 -10.49 7.96
C ARG A 30 4.13 -9.11 8.59
N SER A 31 5.27 -8.70 9.17
CA SER A 31 5.44 -7.37 9.75
C SER A 31 5.54 -6.30 8.67
N LEU A 32 6.16 -6.63 7.54
CA LEU A 32 6.36 -5.69 6.44
C LEU A 32 5.05 -5.29 5.78
N ALA A 33 4.06 -6.18 5.75
CA ALA A 33 2.76 -5.87 5.16
C ALA A 33 2.04 -4.70 5.85
N GLY A 34 2.16 -4.58 7.18
CA GLY A 34 1.61 -3.43 7.91
C GLY A 34 2.29 -2.12 7.51
N ALA A 35 3.61 -2.13 7.39
CA ALA A 35 4.38 -0.98 6.93
C ALA A 35 4.03 -0.61 5.48
N ILE A 36 3.92 -1.60 4.58
CA ILE A 36 3.53 -1.39 3.17
C ILE A 36 2.11 -0.80 3.09
N ALA A 37 1.16 -1.32 3.86
CA ALA A 37 -0.20 -0.80 3.92
C ALA A 37 -0.22 0.67 4.39
N PHE A 38 0.49 0.97 5.49
CA PHE A 38 0.56 2.31 6.04
C PHE A 38 1.24 3.30 5.08
N SER A 39 2.39 2.93 4.51
CA SER A 39 3.09 3.75 3.52
C SER A 39 2.25 3.97 2.27
N PHE A 40 1.50 2.97 1.81
CA PHE A 40 0.60 3.12 0.68
C PHE A 40 -0.49 4.16 0.97
N VAL A 41 -1.12 4.11 2.14
CA VAL A 41 -2.15 5.10 2.53
C VAL A 41 -1.55 6.52 2.58
N LEU A 42 -0.32 6.69 3.09
CA LEU A 42 0.35 7.99 3.10
C LEU A 42 0.60 8.52 1.69
N VAL A 43 1.19 7.72 0.81
CA VAL A 43 1.53 8.14 -0.56
C VAL A 43 0.27 8.33 -1.42
N TRP A 44 -0.76 7.50 -1.21
CA TRP A 44 -2.02 7.61 -1.94
C TRP A 44 -2.78 8.90 -1.65
N ASN A 45 -2.65 9.41 -0.41
CA ASN A 45 -3.27 10.68 0.00
C ASN A 45 -2.40 11.91 -0.26
N GLU A 46 -1.18 11.76 -0.81
CA GLU A 46 -0.25 12.87 -0.98
C GLU A 46 -0.69 13.83 -2.10
N PHE A 47 -1.56 14.75 -1.70
CA PHE A 47 -2.11 15.83 -2.50
C PHE A 47 -1.03 16.83 -2.94
N LEU A 48 -0.01 17.07 -2.11
CA LEU A 48 1.00 18.10 -2.39
C LEU A 48 1.95 17.67 -3.51
N ILE A 49 2.35 16.39 -3.52
CA ILE A 49 3.16 15.83 -4.61
C ILE A 49 2.38 15.88 -5.94
N ALA A 50 1.10 15.49 -5.91
CA ALA A 50 0.26 15.54 -7.09
C ALA A 50 0.08 16.98 -7.61
N LEU A 51 -0.19 17.95 -6.73
CA LEU A 51 -0.28 19.38 -7.09
C LEU A 51 1.02 19.93 -7.68
N MET A 52 2.16 19.59 -7.08
CA MET A 52 3.47 20.09 -7.53
C MET A 52 3.90 19.55 -8.90
N LEU A 53 3.49 18.32 -9.24
CA LEU A 53 3.86 17.63 -10.48
C LEU A 53 2.77 17.74 -11.58
N SER A 54 1.53 18.07 -11.23
CA SER A 54 0.44 18.22 -12.20
C SER A 54 0.55 19.52 -13.00
N SER A 55 0.53 19.42 -14.33
CA SER A 55 0.25 20.56 -15.23
C SER A 55 -1.26 20.65 -15.51
N SER A 56 -1.73 21.72 -16.17
CA SER A 56 -3.17 21.96 -16.40
C SER A 56 -3.93 20.81 -17.09
N ASN A 57 -3.24 19.96 -17.85
CA ASN A 57 -3.80 18.78 -18.53
C ASN A 57 -3.68 17.46 -17.75
N ALA A 58 -2.98 17.45 -16.62
CA ALA A 58 -2.73 16.25 -15.82
C ALA A 58 -3.21 16.45 -14.37
N LYS A 59 -4.44 16.97 -14.19
CA LYS A 59 -5.05 17.09 -12.88
C LYS A 59 -5.46 15.72 -12.37
N THR A 60 -4.97 15.34 -11.20
CA THR A 60 -5.40 14.13 -10.51
C THR A 60 -6.76 14.35 -9.83
N LEU A 61 -7.52 13.27 -9.60
CA LEU A 61 -8.83 13.31 -8.94
C LEU A 61 -8.85 14.13 -7.63
N PRO A 62 -7.84 14.07 -6.74
CA PRO A 62 -7.78 14.91 -5.53
C PRO A 62 -7.77 16.42 -5.82
N ILE A 63 -7.11 16.84 -6.89
CA ILE A 63 -7.03 18.26 -7.31
C ILE A 63 -8.40 18.74 -7.76
N VAL A 64 -9.07 17.95 -8.62
CA VAL A 64 -10.41 18.28 -9.11
C VAL A 64 -11.42 18.34 -7.95
N ALA A 65 -11.36 17.40 -7.00
CA ALA A 65 -12.24 17.40 -5.82
C ALA A 65 -12.02 18.66 -4.95
N SER A 66 -10.76 19.06 -4.75
CA SER A 66 -10.41 20.29 -4.03
C SER A 66 -10.94 21.53 -4.73
N GLU A 67 -10.75 21.65 -6.05
CA GLU A 67 -11.27 22.77 -6.85
C GLU A 67 -12.80 22.88 -6.79
N LEU A 68 -13.51 21.75 -6.89
CA LEU A 68 -14.97 21.72 -6.76
C LEU A 68 -15.44 22.20 -5.39
N SER A 69 -14.70 21.87 -4.33
CA SER A 69 -15.05 22.24 -2.94
C SER A 69 -14.94 23.75 -2.68
N GLN A 70 -14.15 24.48 -3.48
CA GLN A 70 -13.93 25.92 -3.30
C GLN A 70 -14.95 26.81 -4.05
N GLN A 71 -15.98 26.23 -4.70
CA GLN A 71 -16.99 26.98 -5.47
C GLN A 71 -18.11 27.62 -4.61
N GLY A 72 -17.98 27.64 -3.28
CA GLY A 72 -18.93 28.30 -2.38
C GLY A 72 -20.35 27.72 -2.46
N MET A 73 -21.35 28.54 -2.80
CA MET A 73 -22.74 28.07 -2.92
C MET A 73 -23.02 27.23 -4.18
N ASN A 74 -22.11 27.24 -5.16
CA ASN A 74 -22.27 26.47 -6.40
C ASN A 74 -21.57 25.11 -6.36
N VAL A 75 -21.12 24.66 -5.18
CA VAL A 75 -20.44 23.36 -5.03
C VAL A 75 -21.38 22.24 -5.48
N PRO A 76 -21.02 21.47 -6.52
CA PRO A 76 -21.83 20.36 -6.98
C PRO A 76 -21.59 19.15 -6.07
N TRP A 77 -22.26 19.11 -4.92
CA TRP A 77 -22.10 18.08 -3.88
C TRP A 77 -22.21 16.65 -4.40
N GLY A 78 -23.07 16.39 -5.39
CA GLY A 78 -23.20 15.07 -6.02
C GLY A 78 -21.91 14.62 -6.71
N ILE A 79 -21.27 15.52 -7.48
CA ILE A 79 -20.03 15.22 -8.18
C ILE A 79 -18.87 15.10 -7.18
N LEU A 80 -18.84 15.97 -6.17
CA LEU A 80 -17.83 15.93 -5.11
C LEU A 80 -17.87 14.60 -4.34
N ASN A 81 -19.06 14.19 -3.88
CA ASN A 81 -19.21 12.93 -3.15
C ASN A 81 -18.91 11.71 -4.02
N ALA A 82 -19.33 11.69 -5.28
CA ALA A 82 -18.98 10.63 -6.23
C ALA A 82 -17.45 10.55 -6.43
N SER A 83 -16.77 11.68 -6.51
CA SER A 83 -15.32 11.76 -6.62
C SER A 83 -14.61 11.19 -5.38
N VAL A 84 -15.12 11.49 -4.18
CA VAL A 84 -14.59 10.94 -2.91
C VAL A 84 -14.78 9.43 -2.84
N VAL A 85 -15.94 8.91 -3.24
CA VAL A 85 -16.18 7.46 -3.30
C VAL A 85 -15.18 6.80 -4.26
N LEU A 86 -15.01 7.35 -5.47
CA LEU A 86 -14.05 6.83 -6.44
C LEU A 86 -12.60 6.88 -5.93
N LEU A 87 -12.22 7.96 -5.23
CA LEU A 87 -10.89 8.10 -4.61
C LEU A 87 -10.61 7.06 -3.53
N SER A 88 -11.66 6.58 -2.84
CA SER A 88 -11.56 5.57 -1.80
C SER A 88 -11.39 4.13 -2.33
N LEU A 89 -11.76 3.86 -3.59
CA LEU A 89 -11.74 2.50 -4.14
C LEU A 89 -10.33 1.89 -4.24
N PRO A 90 -9.31 2.56 -4.80
CA PRO A 90 -7.99 1.97 -4.94
C PRO A 90 -7.32 1.56 -3.62
N PRO A 91 -7.34 2.36 -2.53
CA PRO A 91 -6.76 1.93 -1.26
C PRO A 91 -7.55 0.78 -0.63
N LEU A 92 -8.88 0.75 -0.76
CA LEU A 92 -9.69 -0.38 -0.28
C LEU A 92 -9.38 -1.67 -1.05
N LEU A 93 -9.26 -1.59 -2.38
CA LEU A 93 -8.88 -2.73 -3.21
C LEU A 93 -7.47 -3.22 -2.89
N PHE A 94 -6.51 -2.30 -2.75
CA PHE A 94 -5.14 -2.64 -2.40
C PHE A 94 -5.05 -3.37 -1.05
N LEU A 95 -5.70 -2.81 -0.01
CA LEU A 95 -5.74 -3.44 1.32
C LEU A 95 -6.47 -4.78 1.30
N GLY A 96 -7.55 -4.90 0.53
CA GLY A 96 -8.28 -6.16 0.32
C GLY A 96 -7.41 -7.25 -0.32
N VAL A 97 -6.67 -6.92 -1.37
CA VAL A 97 -5.74 -7.84 -2.05
C VAL A 97 -4.58 -8.22 -1.12
N LEU A 98 -3.98 -7.25 -0.43
CA LEU A 98 -2.86 -7.47 0.48
C LEU A 98 -3.27 -8.38 1.65
N SER A 99 -4.42 -8.11 2.28
CA SER A 99 -4.94 -8.94 3.37
C SER A 99 -5.35 -10.34 2.89
N GLY A 100 -5.96 -10.45 1.71
CA GLY A 100 -6.30 -11.73 1.08
C GLY A 100 -5.06 -12.58 0.78
N PHE A 101 -4.01 -11.97 0.23
CA PHE A 101 -2.73 -12.63 -0.02
C PHE A 101 -2.09 -13.16 1.27
N LEU A 102 -1.98 -12.32 2.31
CA LEU A 102 -1.44 -12.72 3.61
C LEU A 102 -2.20 -13.91 4.21
N ASN A 103 -3.54 -13.85 4.19
CA ASN A 103 -4.38 -14.92 4.70
C ASN A 103 -4.18 -16.23 3.93
N SER A 104 -4.02 -16.17 2.59
CA SER A 104 -3.75 -17.34 1.76
C SER A 104 -2.41 -18.01 2.08
N VAL A 105 -1.36 -17.20 2.28
CA VAL A 105 0.01 -17.67 2.58
C VAL A 105 0.09 -18.35 3.95
N PHE A 106 -0.66 -17.87 4.94
CA PHE A 106 -0.66 -18.48 6.28
C PHE A 106 -1.52 -19.73 6.41
N ARG A 107 -2.59 -19.85 5.60
CA ARG A 107 -3.44 -21.05 5.60
C ARG A 107 -2.70 -22.31 5.14
N GLN A 108 -1.69 -22.18 4.27
CA GLN A 108 -0.90 -23.32 3.77
C GLN A 108 0.09 -23.90 4.79
N LYS A 109 0.48 -23.16 5.85
CA LYS A 109 1.50 -23.61 6.82
C LYS A 109 0.92 -24.44 7.99
N LYS A 110 -0.38 -24.75 7.96
CA LYS A 110 -1.12 -25.42 9.05
C LYS A 110 -1.70 -26.79 8.65
N SER A 111 -1.43 -27.25 7.42
CA SER A 111 -1.71 -28.61 6.91
C SER A 111 -0.39 -29.35 6.71
#